data_AF-A0A9N9RXB5-F1
#
_entry.id   AF-A0A9N9RXB5-F1
#
_cell.length_a   1.000
_cell.length_b   1.000
_cell.length_c   1.000
_cell.angle_alpha   90.00
_cell.angle_beta   90.00
_cell.angle_gamma   90.00
#
_symmetry.space_group_name_H-M   'P 1'
#
loop_
_entity.id
_entity.type
_entity.pdbx_description
1 polymer ?
#
loop_
_entity_poly.entity_id
_entity_poly.type
_entity_poly.pdbx_seq_one_letter_code
_entity_poly.pdbx_strand_id
1 'polypeptide(L)'
;MEPFSSEILWIVIFGFIIAFILAFAVGANDVANSYGTSVGSGVLTFKQACILATIFEISGSVLLGYKVADTIRKGILDISIYQNSEKMLMFGMLSALIGSAIWLLVATYFRLPVSTTHSIVGSTVGFSLVAHGTQGLHLTTLGSIVLSWFVSPLFSGLVSIMIYSLIQKLIIKSENPVNSGLIALPIIYGLTIFVNVLSVTLDGSKLLGMENIPIWLSFTISITAMILVAIVVQLLVVPWQRRKIQPLDGNDNISSKQTRDLESKFNGSVSTIATMNVSTISLSAPVIKQQDDSEENVKRLFHFLQTLTAVFTSFAHGGNDVSNAIGPLIAIWMIYKEGNVLQKSESPIYLLLFGGVGMVIGLWVLGKRVNDTIGKNITKITPINGFTVESSAAATVLLASKLGIPISSTHCIVGSVVFVGAVFGEKGQEKKTVDWSLFRSIIFAWLVTLPVAGAISAFTMWLFLFIT
;
A
#
# COMPACT_ATOMS: atom_id res chain seq x y z
N MET A 1 -32.01 -23.78 -6.67
CA MET A 1 -31.58 -24.71 -5.60
C MET A 1 -32.27 -24.34 -4.28
N GLU A 2 -32.53 -25.28 -3.35
CA GLU A 2 -33.08 -24.91 -2.03
C GLU A 2 -32.06 -24.10 -1.20
N PRO A 3 -32.45 -22.93 -0.66
CA PRO A 3 -31.63 -22.18 0.29
C PRO A 3 -31.21 -23.04 1.48
N PHE A 4 -29.97 -22.88 1.93
CA PHE A 4 -29.42 -23.59 3.09
C PHE A 4 -29.42 -25.13 2.99
N SER A 5 -29.43 -25.68 1.78
CA SER A 5 -29.39 -27.14 1.56
C SER A 5 -28.19 -27.81 2.25
N SER A 6 -28.42 -28.92 2.94
CA SER A 6 -27.38 -29.69 3.63
C SER A 6 -26.37 -30.34 2.67
N GLU A 7 -26.78 -30.64 1.44
CA GLU A 7 -25.93 -31.30 0.43
C GLU A 7 -24.72 -30.47 -0.01
N ILE A 8 -24.82 -29.15 0.09
CA ILE A 8 -23.82 -28.18 -0.38
C ILE A 8 -23.11 -27.48 0.77
N LEU A 9 -23.51 -27.75 2.02
CA LEU A 9 -22.93 -27.13 3.21
C LEU A 9 -21.42 -27.41 3.30
N TRP A 10 -20.97 -28.59 2.88
CA TRP A 10 -19.55 -28.92 2.87
C TRP A 10 -18.75 -28.01 1.93
N ILE A 11 -19.32 -27.57 0.80
CA ILE A 11 -18.68 -26.64 -0.15
C ILE A 11 -18.47 -25.29 0.54
N VAL A 12 -19.47 -24.84 1.31
CA VAL A 12 -19.40 -23.61 2.09
C VAL A 12 -18.29 -23.71 3.14
N ILE A 13 -18.27 -24.79 3.93
CA ILE A 13 -17.26 -25.02 4.97
C ILE A 13 -15.85 -25.03 4.37
N PHE A 14 -15.63 -25.79 3.29
CA PHE A 14 -14.35 -25.78 2.57
C PHE A 14 -14.04 -24.39 2.00
N GLY A 15 -15.03 -23.70 1.44
CA GLY A 15 -14.90 -22.33 0.97
C GLY A 15 -14.34 -21.39 2.04
N PHE A 16 -14.88 -21.44 3.26
CA PHE A 16 -14.36 -20.64 4.38
C PHE A 16 -12.92 -21.01 4.73
N ILE A 17 -12.59 -22.30 4.79
CA ILE A 17 -11.22 -22.76 5.12
C ILE A 17 -10.23 -22.27 4.06
N ILE A 18 -10.51 -22.50 2.77
CA ILE A 18 -9.61 -22.10 1.69
C ILE A 18 -9.54 -20.57 1.56
N ALA A 19 -10.66 -19.86 1.71
CA ALA A 19 -10.67 -18.40 1.70
C ALA A 19 -9.84 -17.82 2.86
N PHE A 20 -9.84 -18.45 4.04
CA PHE A 20 -8.95 -18.06 5.13
C PHE A 20 -7.49 -18.28 4.77
N ILE A 21 -7.15 -19.43 4.17
CA ILE A 21 -5.79 -19.73 3.71
C ILE A 21 -5.36 -18.73 2.64
N LEU A 22 -6.25 -18.38 1.71
CA LEU A 22 -5.99 -17.36 0.69
C LEU A 22 -5.79 -15.99 1.32
N ALA A 23 -6.67 -15.56 2.22
CA ALA A 23 -6.53 -14.29 2.94
C ALA A 23 -5.20 -14.23 3.70
N PHE A 24 -4.84 -15.32 4.40
CA PHE A 24 -3.54 -15.48 5.04
C PHE A 24 -2.38 -15.34 4.04
N ALA A 25 -2.47 -15.99 2.87
CA ALA A 25 -1.44 -15.88 1.84
C ALA A 25 -1.34 -14.47 1.25
N VAL A 26 -2.48 -13.78 1.06
CA VAL A 26 -2.56 -12.39 0.60
C VAL A 26 -1.81 -11.49 1.59
N GLY A 27 -2.14 -11.55 2.87
CA GLY A 27 -1.46 -10.73 3.88
C GLY A 27 0.02 -11.09 4.03
N ALA A 28 0.40 -12.36 3.90
CA ALA A 28 1.80 -12.76 3.94
C ALA A 28 2.62 -12.21 2.74
N ASN A 29 2.03 -12.18 1.55
CA ASN A 29 2.69 -11.74 0.32
C ASN A 29 2.73 -10.21 0.19
N ASP A 30 1.63 -9.54 0.54
CA ASP A 30 1.43 -8.13 0.16
C ASP A 30 1.82 -7.12 1.24
N VAL A 31 2.27 -7.58 2.42
CA VAL A 31 2.80 -6.73 3.50
C VAL A 31 3.89 -5.76 3.07
N ALA A 32 4.71 -6.23 2.15
CA ALA A 32 5.80 -5.47 1.60
C ALA A 32 5.30 -4.26 0.78
N ASN A 33 4.05 -4.28 0.32
CA ASN A 33 3.41 -3.18 -0.42
C ASN A 33 3.00 -2.02 0.49
N SER A 34 2.69 -2.26 1.76
CA SER A 34 2.25 -1.20 2.67
C SER A 34 3.37 -0.72 3.59
N TYR A 35 4.22 -1.65 4.04
CA TYR A 35 5.24 -1.36 5.06
C TYR A 35 6.67 -1.67 4.61
N GLY A 36 6.88 -2.26 3.43
CA GLY A 36 8.22 -2.62 2.93
C GLY A 36 9.14 -1.42 2.83
N THR A 37 8.62 -0.29 2.35
CA THR A 37 9.33 0.99 2.24
C THR A 37 9.64 1.62 3.59
N SER A 38 8.70 1.57 4.54
CA SER A 38 8.87 2.13 5.89
C SER A 38 9.77 1.29 6.81
N VAL A 39 9.73 -0.02 6.65
CA VAL A 39 10.66 -0.93 7.33
C VAL A 39 12.03 -0.90 6.67
N GLY A 40 12.08 -0.77 5.35
CA GLY A 40 13.31 -0.65 4.56
C GLY A 40 14.09 0.64 4.83
N SER A 41 13.39 1.77 5.01
CA SER A 41 13.99 3.06 5.39
C SER A 41 14.38 3.16 6.86
N GLY A 42 14.01 2.16 7.69
CA GLY A 42 14.27 2.16 9.13
C GLY A 42 13.35 3.06 9.95
N VAL A 43 12.28 3.60 9.35
CA VAL A 43 11.27 4.41 10.05
C VAL A 43 10.45 3.57 11.02
N LEU A 44 10.05 2.36 10.59
CA LEU A 44 9.28 1.42 11.38
C LEU A 44 10.02 0.11 11.58
N THR A 45 9.88 -0.47 12.77
CA THR A 45 10.24 -1.88 12.96
C THR A 45 9.15 -2.77 12.38
N PHE A 46 9.51 -4.00 11.99
CA PHE A 46 8.53 -4.96 11.48
C PHE A 46 7.38 -5.20 12.48
N LYS A 47 7.67 -5.27 13.79
CA LYS A 47 6.62 -5.41 14.82
C LYS A 47 5.65 -4.23 14.84
N GLN A 48 6.14 -3.00 14.71
CA GLN A 48 5.29 -1.81 14.62
C GLN A 48 4.43 -1.82 13.36
N ALA A 49 5.01 -2.22 12.23
CA ALA A 49 4.28 -2.41 10.99
C ALA A 49 3.12 -3.41 11.16
N CYS A 50 3.35 -4.56 11.80
CA CYS A 50 2.28 -5.53 12.06
C CYS A 50 1.15 -4.98 12.94
N ILE A 51 1.47 -4.21 13.98
CA ILE A 51 0.46 -3.59 14.85
C ILE A 51 -0.38 -2.59 14.07
N LEU A 52 0.26 -1.73 13.28
CA LEU A 52 -0.44 -0.74 12.45
C LEU A 52 -1.31 -1.43 11.39
N ALA A 53 -0.78 -2.43 10.70
CA ALA A 53 -1.51 -3.21 9.70
C ALA A 53 -2.76 -3.87 10.29
N THR A 54 -2.67 -4.39 11.52
CA THR A 54 -3.81 -4.99 12.22
C THR A 54 -5.00 -4.04 12.30
N ILE A 55 -4.74 -2.75 12.53
CA ILE A 55 -5.79 -1.73 12.64
C ILE A 55 -6.24 -1.30 11.25
N PHE A 56 -5.30 -0.93 10.38
CA PHE A 56 -5.61 -0.23 9.14
C PHE A 56 -6.01 -1.17 7.99
N GLU A 57 -5.44 -2.37 7.87
CA GLU A 57 -5.90 -3.33 6.87
C GLU A 57 -7.32 -3.84 7.19
N ILE A 58 -7.61 -4.15 8.46
CA ILE A 58 -8.95 -4.57 8.87
C ILE A 58 -9.96 -3.43 8.63
N SER A 59 -9.60 -2.20 9.02
CA SER A 59 -10.46 -1.03 8.78
C SER A 59 -10.71 -0.81 7.28
N GLY A 60 -9.67 -0.90 6.46
CA GLY A 60 -9.76 -0.76 5.00
C GLY A 60 -10.62 -1.84 4.37
N SER A 61 -10.40 -3.09 4.77
CA SER A 61 -11.16 -4.25 4.34
C SER A 61 -12.67 -4.08 4.58
N VAL A 62 -13.03 -3.64 5.78
CA VAL A 62 -14.43 -3.45 6.18
C VAL A 62 -15.08 -2.24 5.51
N LEU A 63 -14.36 -1.11 5.39
CA LEU A 63 -14.93 0.15 4.91
C LEU A 63 -14.94 0.28 3.38
N LEU A 64 -13.98 -0.34 2.68
CA LEU A 64 -13.79 -0.17 1.23
C LEU A 64 -13.94 -1.47 0.43
N GLY A 65 -13.80 -2.64 1.05
CA GLY A 65 -13.64 -3.91 0.32
C GLY A 65 -14.86 -4.40 -0.45
N TYR A 66 -16.06 -3.90 -0.17
CA TYR A 66 -17.28 -4.40 -0.79
C TYR A 66 -17.36 -4.12 -2.31
N LYS A 67 -16.87 -2.97 -2.80
CA LYS A 67 -16.95 -2.60 -4.24
C LYS A 67 -16.12 -3.54 -5.11
N VAL A 68 -14.86 -3.75 -4.75
CA VAL A 68 -13.94 -4.60 -5.51
C VAL A 68 -14.36 -6.07 -5.40
N ALA A 69 -14.86 -6.49 -4.22
CA ALA A 69 -15.41 -7.84 -4.04
C ALA A 69 -16.59 -8.13 -4.97
N ASP A 70 -17.47 -7.15 -5.19
CA ASP A 70 -18.57 -7.25 -6.16
C ASP A 70 -18.06 -7.45 -7.60
N THR A 71 -17.02 -6.73 -8.00
CA THR A 71 -16.40 -6.93 -9.32
C THR A 71 -15.74 -8.31 -9.45
N ILE A 72 -15.05 -8.81 -8.41
CA ILE A 72 -14.44 -10.15 -8.45
C ILE A 72 -15.48 -11.25 -8.57
N ARG A 73 -16.62 -11.15 -7.86
CA ARG A 73 -17.64 -12.21 -7.86
C ARG A 73 -18.58 -12.18 -9.08
N LYS A 74 -18.78 -11.01 -9.72
CA LYS A 74 -19.75 -10.82 -10.82
C LYS A 74 -19.17 -10.23 -12.10
N GLY A 75 -18.14 -9.41 -12.01
CA GLY A 75 -17.65 -8.64 -13.17
C GLY A 75 -16.90 -9.47 -14.21
N ILE A 76 -16.28 -10.58 -13.79
CA ILE A 76 -15.42 -11.40 -14.66
C ILE A 76 -16.23 -12.49 -15.38
N LEU A 77 -17.24 -13.04 -14.71
CA LEU A 77 -17.99 -14.21 -15.16
C LEU A 77 -19.36 -13.81 -15.68
N ASP A 78 -19.80 -14.44 -16.77
CA ASP A 78 -21.21 -14.40 -17.14
C ASP A 78 -22.00 -15.38 -16.28
N ILE A 79 -22.54 -14.85 -15.18
CA ILE A 79 -23.32 -15.61 -14.21
C ILE A 79 -24.60 -16.19 -14.80
N SER A 80 -25.15 -15.60 -15.88
CA SER A 80 -26.42 -16.04 -16.46
C SER A 80 -26.35 -17.46 -17.02
N ILE A 81 -25.17 -17.88 -17.47
CA ILE A 81 -24.90 -19.21 -18.02
C ILE A 81 -24.96 -20.29 -16.92
N TYR A 82 -24.77 -19.90 -15.65
CA TYR A 82 -24.84 -20.79 -14.49
C TYR A 82 -26.26 -20.91 -13.92
N GLN A 83 -27.28 -20.36 -14.59
CA GLN A 83 -28.68 -20.55 -14.17
C GLN A 83 -29.05 -22.03 -14.20
N ASN A 84 -29.60 -22.52 -13.09
CA ASN A 84 -29.91 -23.94 -12.86
C ASN A 84 -28.68 -24.87 -12.72
N SER A 85 -27.47 -24.30 -12.62
CA SER A 85 -26.23 -25.03 -12.32
C SER A 85 -25.47 -24.37 -11.16
N GLU A 86 -26.20 -24.03 -10.10
CA GLU A 86 -25.68 -23.33 -8.91
C GLU A 86 -24.45 -24.04 -8.29
N LYS A 87 -24.53 -25.38 -8.18
CA LYS A 87 -23.44 -26.21 -7.65
C LYS A 87 -22.15 -26.07 -8.49
N MET A 88 -22.28 -25.95 -9.80
CA MET A 88 -21.14 -25.79 -10.71
C MET A 88 -20.44 -24.45 -10.50
N LEU A 89 -21.20 -23.36 -10.32
CA LEU A 89 -20.62 -22.06 -9.99
C LEU A 89 -19.92 -22.07 -8.62
N MET A 90 -20.49 -22.76 -7.63
CA MET A 90 -19.84 -22.92 -6.32
C MET A 90 -18.51 -23.69 -6.43
N PHE A 91 -18.45 -24.77 -7.22
CA PHE A 91 -17.19 -25.47 -7.49
C PHE A 91 -16.18 -24.62 -8.24
N GLY A 92 -16.63 -23.80 -9.19
CA GLY A 92 -15.79 -22.84 -9.88
C GLY A 92 -15.16 -21.83 -8.92
N MET A 93 -15.97 -21.22 -8.05
CA MET A 93 -15.49 -20.28 -7.04
C MET A 93 -14.53 -20.93 -6.04
N LEU A 94 -14.81 -22.17 -5.62
CA LEU A 94 -13.92 -22.93 -4.74
C LEU A 94 -12.59 -23.25 -5.44
N SER A 95 -12.63 -23.63 -6.72
CA SER A 95 -11.45 -23.85 -7.56
C SER A 95 -10.61 -22.57 -7.69
N ALA A 96 -11.26 -21.42 -7.85
CA ALA A 96 -10.60 -20.13 -7.91
C ALA A 96 -9.83 -19.79 -6.63
N LEU A 97 -10.46 -20.07 -5.47
CA LEU A 97 -9.84 -19.91 -4.15
C LEU A 97 -8.63 -20.85 -4.00
N ILE A 98 -8.76 -22.13 -4.36
CA ILE A 98 -7.68 -23.12 -4.24
C ILE A 98 -6.51 -22.76 -5.15
N GLY A 99 -6.76 -22.46 -6.42
CA GLY A 99 -5.72 -22.09 -7.39
C GLY A 99 -4.92 -20.86 -6.95
N SER A 100 -5.62 -19.84 -6.46
CA SER A 100 -4.98 -18.63 -5.94
C SER A 100 -4.21 -18.89 -4.66
N ALA A 101 -4.77 -19.65 -3.71
CA ALA A 101 -4.15 -19.94 -2.42
C ALA A 101 -2.85 -20.72 -2.59
N ILE A 102 -2.87 -21.78 -3.42
CA ILE A 102 -1.68 -22.61 -3.68
C ILE A 102 -0.59 -21.75 -4.31
N TRP A 103 -0.90 -21.01 -5.37
CA TRP A 103 0.11 -20.19 -6.04
C TRP A 103 0.69 -19.12 -5.13
N LEU A 104 -0.15 -18.40 -4.37
CA LEU A 104 0.32 -17.35 -3.47
C LEU A 104 1.18 -17.88 -2.34
N LEU A 105 0.84 -19.02 -1.75
CA LEU A 105 1.68 -19.66 -0.72
C LEU A 105 3.03 -20.09 -1.30
N VAL A 106 3.04 -20.66 -2.50
CA VAL A 106 4.27 -21.06 -3.21
C VAL A 106 5.13 -19.84 -3.52
N ALA A 107 4.56 -18.77 -4.07
CA ALA A 107 5.28 -17.53 -4.35
C ALA A 107 5.84 -16.89 -3.08
N THR A 108 5.05 -16.83 -2.01
CA THR A 108 5.46 -16.34 -0.69
C THR A 108 6.61 -17.18 -0.12
N TYR A 109 6.56 -18.51 -0.28
CA TYR A 109 7.63 -19.41 0.13
C TYR A 109 8.96 -19.10 -0.58
N PHE A 110 8.90 -18.83 -1.89
CA PHE A 110 10.04 -18.40 -2.70
C PHE A 110 10.37 -16.90 -2.57
N ARG A 111 9.69 -16.18 -1.67
CA ARG A 111 9.89 -14.74 -1.41
C ARG A 111 9.70 -13.86 -2.66
N LEU A 112 8.85 -14.31 -3.59
CA LEU A 112 8.55 -13.60 -4.82
C LEU A 112 7.37 -12.64 -4.57
N PRO A 113 7.53 -11.33 -4.75
CA PRO A 113 6.42 -10.40 -4.66
C PRO A 113 5.54 -10.53 -5.90
N VAL A 114 4.52 -11.38 -5.81
CA VAL A 114 3.53 -11.60 -6.86
C VAL A 114 2.28 -10.74 -6.64
N SER A 115 1.36 -10.76 -7.59
CA SER A 115 0.08 -10.07 -7.46
C SER A 115 -1.04 -11.04 -7.10
N THR A 116 -1.71 -10.76 -5.98
CA THR A 116 -2.90 -11.47 -5.52
C THR A 116 -4.06 -11.31 -6.49
N THR A 117 -4.26 -10.10 -7.03
CA THR A 117 -5.30 -9.80 -8.03
C THR A 117 -5.12 -10.60 -9.32
N HIS A 118 -3.89 -10.74 -9.83
CA HIS A 118 -3.62 -11.58 -11.01
C HIS A 118 -3.88 -13.06 -10.73
N SER A 119 -3.56 -13.50 -9.51
CA SER A 119 -3.77 -14.89 -9.09
C SER A 119 -5.24 -15.24 -9.10
N ILE A 120 -6.11 -14.39 -8.52
CA ILE A 120 -7.55 -14.66 -8.48
C ILE A 120 -8.22 -14.48 -9.83
N VAL A 121 -7.88 -13.44 -10.59
CA VAL A 121 -8.43 -13.25 -11.94
C VAL A 121 -8.02 -14.41 -12.85
N GLY A 122 -6.74 -14.81 -12.82
CA GLY A 122 -6.24 -15.97 -13.55
C GLY A 122 -6.94 -17.26 -13.15
N SER A 123 -7.13 -17.48 -11.85
CA SER A 123 -7.85 -18.65 -11.33
C SER A 123 -9.32 -18.67 -11.76
N THR A 124 -9.99 -17.51 -11.78
CA THR A 124 -11.36 -17.37 -12.26
C THR A 124 -11.48 -17.67 -13.75
N VAL A 125 -10.56 -17.16 -14.56
CA VAL A 125 -10.47 -17.51 -15.99
C VAL A 125 -10.23 -19.02 -16.16
N GLY A 126 -9.31 -19.58 -15.39
CA GLY A 126 -8.94 -21.00 -15.46
C GLY A 126 -10.11 -21.95 -15.25
N PHE A 127 -10.88 -21.80 -14.18
CA PHE A 127 -12.03 -22.68 -13.96
C PHE A 127 -13.13 -22.44 -14.99
N SER A 128 -13.37 -21.18 -15.39
CA SER A 128 -14.46 -20.85 -16.32
C SER A 128 -14.21 -21.46 -17.69
N LEU A 129 -12.95 -21.49 -18.14
CA LEU A 129 -12.55 -22.16 -19.39
C LEU A 129 -12.84 -23.67 -19.36
N VAL A 130 -12.73 -24.32 -18.20
CA VAL A 130 -13.06 -25.75 -18.05
C VAL A 130 -14.56 -25.97 -17.95
N ALA A 131 -15.28 -25.10 -17.25
CA ALA A 131 -16.71 -25.23 -17.03
C ALA A 131 -17.55 -24.94 -18.29
N HIS A 132 -17.26 -23.83 -18.97
CA HIS A 132 -18.08 -23.31 -20.09
C HIS A 132 -17.25 -22.69 -21.22
N GLY A 133 -15.92 -22.90 -21.25
CA GLY A 133 -15.06 -22.30 -22.26
C GLY A 133 -15.02 -20.78 -22.19
N THR A 134 -14.86 -20.11 -23.33
CA THR A 134 -14.79 -18.64 -23.40
C THR A 134 -16.14 -17.96 -23.19
N GLN A 135 -17.25 -18.69 -23.31
CA GLN A 135 -18.60 -18.14 -23.16
C GLN A 135 -18.89 -17.76 -21.70
N GLY A 136 -18.28 -18.44 -20.73
CA GLY A 136 -18.42 -18.15 -19.30
C GLY A 136 -17.75 -16.84 -18.84
N LEU A 137 -17.16 -16.05 -19.74
CA LEU A 137 -16.34 -14.88 -19.42
C LEU A 137 -16.84 -13.61 -20.11
N HIS A 138 -16.89 -12.51 -19.35
CA HIS A 138 -17.05 -11.18 -19.91
C HIS A 138 -15.72 -10.66 -20.47
N LEU A 139 -15.40 -11.02 -21.72
CA LEU A 139 -14.12 -10.68 -22.36
C LEU A 139 -13.83 -9.17 -22.39
N THR A 140 -14.86 -8.32 -22.53
CA THR A 140 -14.70 -6.86 -22.48
C THR A 140 -14.21 -6.41 -21.10
N THR A 141 -14.84 -6.88 -20.02
CA THR A 141 -14.43 -6.56 -18.64
C THR A 141 -13.04 -7.12 -18.36
N LEU A 142 -12.76 -8.36 -18.78
CA LEU A 142 -11.44 -8.96 -18.64
C LEU A 142 -10.36 -8.13 -19.35
N GLY A 143 -10.65 -7.64 -20.56
CA GLY A 143 -9.77 -6.73 -21.31
C GLY A 143 -9.50 -5.42 -20.56
N SER A 144 -10.52 -4.82 -19.95
CA SER A 144 -10.35 -3.63 -19.11
C SER A 144 -9.51 -3.90 -17.85
N ILE A 145 -9.68 -5.07 -17.23
CA ILE A 145 -8.87 -5.49 -16.07
C ILE A 145 -7.40 -5.65 -16.50
N VAL A 146 -7.14 -6.37 -17.60
CA VAL A 146 -5.77 -6.56 -18.12
C VAL A 146 -5.12 -5.21 -18.45
N LEU A 147 -5.85 -4.30 -19.10
CA LEU A 147 -5.36 -2.95 -19.40
C LEU A 147 -4.99 -2.20 -18.11
N SER A 148 -5.81 -2.31 -17.06
CA SER A 148 -5.55 -1.65 -15.78
C SER A 148 -4.24 -2.09 -15.12
N TRP A 149 -3.77 -3.31 -15.38
CA TRP A 149 -2.52 -3.84 -14.81
C TRP A 149 -1.26 -3.19 -15.38
N PHE A 150 -1.35 -2.62 -16.58
CA PHE A 150 -0.29 -1.82 -17.21
C PHE A 150 -0.45 -0.33 -16.91
N VAL A 151 -1.69 0.17 -16.92
CA VAL A 151 -1.97 1.59 -16.70
C VAL A 151 -1.71 1.99 -15.24
N SER A 152 -2.06 1.15 -14.27
CA SER A 152 -1.89 1.45 -12.84
C SER A 152 -0.44 1.67 -12.39
N PRO A 153 0.56 0.82 -12.70
CA PRO A 153 1.96 1.10 -12.33
C PRO A 153 2.50 2.35 -13.03
N LEU A 154 2.11 2.60 -14.28
CA LEU A 154 2.51 3.80 -15.02
C LEU A 154 1.93 5.06 -14.38
N PHE A 155 0.63 5.06 -14.10
CA PHE A 155 -0.05 6.18 -13.45
C PHE A 155 0.53 6.45 -12.07
N SER A 156 0.74 5.41 -11.27
CA SER A 156 1.36 5.50 -9.95
C SER A 156 2.79 6.07 -10.02
N GLY A 157 3.58 5.64 -11.00
CA GLY A 157 4.90 6.19 -11.29
C GLY A 157 4.90 7.67 -11.66
N LEU A 158 3.98 8.10 -12.53
CA LEU A 158 3.83 9.51 -12.92
C LEU A 158 3.40 10.39 -11.75
N VAL A 159 2.42 9.93 -10.95
CA VAL A 159 1.99 10.62 -9.73
C VAL A 159 3.15 10.73 -8.74
N SER A 160 3.97 9.68 -8.61
CA SER A 160 5.17 9.71 -7.77
C SER A 160 6.16 10.78 -8.22
N ILE A 161 6.42 10.89 -9.53
CA ILE A 161 7.32 11.93 -10.06
C ILE A 161 6.78 13.31 -9.74
N MET A 162 5.48 13.53 -9.91
CA MET A 162 4.82 14.80 -9.60
C MET A 162 4.96 15.16 -8.12
N ILE A 163 4.62 14.24 -7.21
CA ILE A 163 4.73 14.44 -5.76
C ILE A 163 6.18 14.70 -5.36
N TYR A 164 7.12 13.89 -5.86
CA TYR A 164 8.54 14.07 -5.55
C TYR A 164 9.06 15.42 -6.03
N SER A 165 8.70 15.83 -7.24
CA SER A 165 9.09 17.11 -7.82
C SER A 165 8.56 18.28 -6.98
N LEU A 166 7.32 18.17 -6.49
CA LEU A 166 6.70 19.17 -5.63
C LEU A 166 7.43 19.27 -4.29
N ILE A 167 7.71 18.14 -3.63
CA ILE A 167 8.49 18.10 -2.39
C ILE A 167 9.89 18.67 -2.61
N GLN A 168 10.55 18.29 -3.70
CA GLN A 168 11.89 18.77 -4.00
C GLN A 168 11.90 20.29 -4.18
N LYS A 169 10.91 20.85 -4.88
CA LYS A 169 10.80 22.29 -5.13
C LYS A 169 10.38 23.08 -3.89
N LEU A 170 9.42 22.58 -3.12
CA LEU A 170 8.82 23.33 -1.99
C LEU A 170 9.56 23.14 -0.67
N ILE A 171 10.18 21.97 -0.45
CA ILE A 171 10.79 21.60 0.84
C ILE A 171 12.30 21.45 0.70
N ILE A 172 12.80 20.60 -0.20
CA ILE A 172 14.23 20.24 -0.22
C ILE A 172 15.11 21.39 -0.71
N LYS A 173 14.70 22.08 -1.78
CA LYS A 173 15.46 23.17 -2.41
C LYS A 173 15.14 24.55 -1.83
N SER A 174 14.40 24.63 -0.72
CA SER A 174 14.11 25.91 -0.08
C SER A 174 15.32 26.40 0.74
N GLU A 175 15.35 27.70 1.04
CA GLU A 175 16.41 28.30 1.85
C GLU A 175 16.48 27.71 3.26
N ASN A 176 15.33 27.31 3.82
CA ASN A 176 15.20 26.68 5.13
C ASN A 176 14.33 25.42 5.04
N PRO A 177 14.89 24.27 4.62
CA PRO A 177 14.14 23.05 4.34
C PRO A 177 13.30 22.53 5.51
N VAL A 178 13.83 22.62 6.73
CA VAL A 178 13.12 22.18 7.94
C VAL A 178 11.89 23.06 8.20
N ASN A 179 12.01 24.38 8.08
CA ASN A 179 10.87 25.28 8.31
C ASN A 179 9.83 25.17 7.20
N SER A 180 10.26 25.08 5.93
CA SER A 180 9.36 24.81 4.80
C SER A 180 8.62 23.49 4.97
N GLY A 181 9.32 22.45 5.42
CA GLY A 181 8.73 21.16 5.71
C GLY A 181 7.68 21.23 6.83
N LEU A 182 8.00 21.92 7.94
CA LEU A 182 7.05 22.15 9.04
C LEU A 182 5.79 22.92 8.58
N ILE A 183 5.93 23.91 7.69
CA ILE A 183 4.81 24.65 7.10
C ILE A 183 3.97 23.76 6.17
N ALA A 184 4.59 22.80 5.48
CA ALA A 184 3.90 21.88 4.59
C ALA A 184 3.13 20.77 5.31
N LEU A 185 3.48 20.44 6.57
CA LEU A 185 2.86 19.33 7.32
C LEU A 185 1.33 19.39 7.40
N PRO A 186 0.68 20.51 7.79
CA PRO A 186 -0.78 20.57 7.88
C PRO A 186 -1.46 20.28 6.54
N ILE A 187 -0.86 20.76 5.44
CA ILE A 187 -1.38 20.57 4.09
C ILE A 187 -1.28 19.09 3.70
N ILE A 188 -0.13 18.46 3.94
CA ILE A 188 0.11 17.06 3.57
C ILE A 188 -0.82 16.12 4.39
N TYR A 189 -0.88 16.31 5.71
CA TYR A 189 -1.78 15.52 6.57
C TYR A 189 -3.24 15.77 6.21
N GLY A 190 -3.63 17.02 6.01
CA GLY A 190 -4.98 17.39 5.61
C GLY A 190 -5.38 16.72 4.31
N LEU A 191 -4.57 16.82 3.26
CA LEU A 191 -4.84 16.21 1.96
C LEU A 191 -4.92 14.69 2.05
N THR A 192 -4.06 14.07 2.87
CA THR A 192 -4.09 12.63 3.13
C THR A 192 -5.43 12.21 3.74
N ILE A 193 -5.90 12.93 4.75
CA ILE A 193 -7.20 12.66 5.39
C ILE A 193 -8.36 12.98 4.45
N PHE A 194 -8.27 14.04 3.67
CA PHE A 194 -9.27 14.38 2.65
C PHE A 194 -9.52 13.19 1.71
N VAL A 195 -8.46 12.65 1.10
CA VAL A 195 -8.60 11.52 0.16
C VAL A 195 -9.17 10.28 0.84
N ASN A 196 -8.76 9.99 2.08
CA ASN A 196 -9.29 8.86 2.86
C ASN A 196 -10.78 9.01 3.18
N VAL A 197 -11.16 10.13 3.78
CA VAL A 197 -12.55 10.38 4.19
C VAL A 197 -13.44 10.45 2.96
N LEU A 198 -12.97 11.06 1.86
CA LEU A 198 -13.68 11.06 0.60
C LEU A 198 -13.82 9.63 0.06
N SER A 199 -12.76 8.82 0.16
CA SER A 199 -12.82 7.40 -0.21
C SER A 199 -13.73 6.58 0.70
N VAL A 200 -14.05 7.00 1.92
CA VAL A 200 -15.01 6.25 2.75
C VAL A 200 -16.44 6.74 2.50
N THR A 201 -16.63 8.04 2.29
CA THR A 201 -17.94 8.70 2.21
C THR A 201 -18.53 8.79 0.80
N LEU A 202 -17.71 8.91 -0.24
CA LEU A 202 -18.17 8.99 -1.62
C LEU A 202 -18.51 7.58 -2.11
N ASP A 203 -19.78 7.30 -2.38
CA ASP A 203 -20.29 5.95 -2.59
C ASP A 203 -19.71 5.01 -1.52
N GLY A 204 -20.02 5.31 -0.26
CA GLY A 204 -19.54 4.55 0.89
C GLY A 204 -20.31 3.24 1.07
N SER A 205 -19.90 2.44 2.06
CA SER A 205 -20.58 1.18 2.36
C SER A 205 -22.09 1.39 2.58
N LYS A 206 -22.89 0.64 1.82
CA LYS A 206 -24.36 0.64 1.91
C LYS A 206 -24.85 0.31 3.32
N LEU A 207 -24.13 -0.57 4.01
CA LEU A 207 -24.42 -0.98 5.38
C LEU A 207 -24.27 0.14 6.42
N LEU A 208 -23.35 1.09 6.19
CA LEU A 208 -23.19 2.26 7.06
C LEU A 208 -24.17 3.39 6.67
N GLY A 209 -25.10 3.13 5.74
CA GLY A 209 -26.00 4.13 5.18
C GLY A 209 -25.28 5.19 4.33
N MET A 210 -24.00 4.96 3.99
CA MET A 210 -23.15 5.94 3.33
C MET A 210 -23.36 5.98 1.80
N GLU A 211 -24.19 5.10 1.24
CA GLU A 211 -24.53 5.11 -0.20
C GLU A 211 -25.38 6.32 -0.60
N ASN A 212 -26.21 6.79 0.31
CA ASN A 212 -27.17 7.87 0.05
C ASN A 212 -26.59 9.24 0.42
N ILE A 213 -25.31 9.30 0.79
CA ILE A 213 -24.63 10.57 1.03
C ILE A 213 -24.43 11.23 -0.33
N PRO A 214 -25.05 12.39 -0.56
CA PRO A 214 -24.88 13.07 -1.83
C PRO A 214 -23.44 13.52 -2.01
N ILE A 215 -22.97 13.56 -3.26
CA ILE A 215 -21.56 13.87 -3.59
C ILE A 215 -21.08 15.14 -2.89
N TRP A 216 -21.88 16.22 -2.92
CA TRP A 216 -21.49 17.48 -2.27
C TRP A 216 -21.28 17.33 -0.75
N LEU A 217 -22.05 16.47 -0.09
CA LEU A 217 -21.95 16.20 1.34
C LEU A 217 -20.71 15.36 1.66
N SER A 218 -20.36 14.39 0.82
CA SER A 218 -19.10 13.65 0.95
C SER A 218 -17.89 14.59 0.82
N PHE A 219 -17.93 15.52 -0.13
CA PHE A 219 -16.89 16.54 -0.28
C PHE A 219 -16.84 17.49 0.92
N THR A 220 -17.98 17.96 1.45
CA THR A 220 -17.98 18.86 2.61
C THR A 220 -17.45 18.17 3.86
N ILE A 221 -17.89 16.94 4.17
CA ILE A 221 -17.37 16.15 5.29
C ILE A 221 -15.85 15.97 5.16
N SER A 222 -15.37 15.66 3.96
CA SER A 222 -13.94 15.44 3.70
C SER A 222 -13.12 16.73 3.83
N ILE A 223 -13.62 17.87 3.33
CA ILE A 223 -12.99 19.18 3.48
C ILE A 223 -12.99 19.62 4.95
N THR A 224 -14.08 19.40 5.68
CA THR A 224 -14.14 19.70 7.12
C THR A 224 -13.12 18.86 7.88
N ALA A 225 -13.04 17.55 7.62
CA ALA A 225 -12.04 16.68 8.23
C ALA A 225 -10.60 17.12 7.90
N MET A 226 -10.34 17.49 6.64
CA MET A 226 -9.06 18.04 6.18
C MET A 226 -8.66 19.29 6.98
N ILE A 227 -9.57 20.28 7.11
CA ILE A 227 -9.31 21.53 7.81
C ILE A 227 -9.10 21.27 9.30
N LEU A 228 -9.94 20.43 9.92
CA LEU A 228 -9.80 20.09 11.34
C LEU A 228 -8.45 19.42 11.63
N VAL A 229 -8.06 18.44 10.81
CA VAL A 229 -6.75 17.78 10.96
C VAL A 229 -5.61 18.76 10.69
N ALA A 230 -5.72 19.62 9.68
CA ALA A 230 -4.71 20.64 9.41
C ALA A 230 -4.53 21.59 10.61
N ILE A 231 -5.62 22.03 11.26
CA ILE A 231 -5.58 22.84 12.47
C ILE A 231 -4.90 22.07 13.62
N VAL A 232 -5.29 20.82 13.86
CA VAL A 232 -4.69 19.99 14.91
C VAL A 232 -3.19 19.77 14.67
N VAL A 233 -2.79 19.51 13.43
CA VAL A 233 -1.39 19.34 13.04
C VAL A 233 -0.62 20.64 13.25
N GLN A 234 -1.18 21.78 12.84
CA GLN A 234 -0.57 23.09 13.02
C GLN A 234 -0.40 23.47 14.50
N LEU A 235 -1.37 23.14 15.35
CA LEU A 235 -1.35 23.52 16.78
C LEU A 235 -0.56 22.55 17.66
N LEU A 236 -0.58 21.25 17.36
CA LEU A 236 0.04 20.23 18.22
C LEU A 236 1.28 19.63 17.60
N VAL A 237 1.19 19.14 16.35
CA VAL A 237 2.26 18.35 15.72
C VAL A 237 3.41 19.24 15.29
N VAL A 238 3.16 20.39 14.65
CA VAL A 238 4.19 21.31 14.19
C VAL A 238 5.05 21.84 15.36
N PRO A 239 4.49 22.35 16.47
CA PRO A 239 5.29 22.80 17.60
C PRO A 239 6.05 21.64 18.28
N TRP A 240 5.43 20.46 18.37
CA TRP A 240 6.08 19.28 18.94
C TRP A 240 7.28 18.81 18.10
N GLN A 241 7.12 18.72 16.77
CA GLN A 241 8.22 18.35 15.88
C GLN A 241 9.30 19.41 15.84
N ARG A 242 8.93 20.70 15.85
CA ARG A 242 9.90 21.81 15.96
C ARG A 242 10.79 21.65 17.19
N ARG A 243 10.21 21.39 18.37
CA ARG A 243 10.96 21.17 19.63
C ARG A 243 11.88 19.94 19.60
N LYS A 244 11.53 18.92 18.83
CA LYS A 244 12.27 17.64 18.76
C LYS A 244 13.41 17.66 17.74
N ILE A 245 13.22 18.40 16.64
CA ILE A 245 14.19 18.51 15.54
C ILE A 245 15.18 19.64 15.82
N GLN A 246 14.72 20.76 16.38
CA GLN A 246 15.56 21.85 16.87
C GLN A 246 15.59 21.75 18.40
N PRO A 247 16.50 20.97 19.02
CA PRO A 247 16.80 21.23 20.41
C PRO A 247 17.27 22.68 20.46
N LEU A 248 16.54 23.51 21.22
CA LEU A 248 16.73 24.95 21.44
C LEU A 248 18.16 25.39 21.15
N ASP A 249 18.32 26.49 20.40
CA ASP A 249 19.56 27.25 20.17
C ASP A 249 20.32 27.53 21.49
N GLY A 250 20.92 26.50 22.08
CA GLY A 250 21.69 26.53 23.31
C GLY A 250 23.19 26.54 23.02
N ASN A 251 23.58 26.43 21.74
CA ASN A 251 24.97 26.45 21.33
C ASN A 251 25.52 27.88 21.14
N ASP A 252 24.67 28.90 21.11
CA ASP A 252 25.12 30.30 21.15
C ASP A 252 25.79 30.64 22.49
N ASN A 253 25.42 29.93 23.57
CA ASN A 253 26.07 30.08 24.87
C ASN A 253 27.36 29.27 25.02
N ILE A 254 27.56 28.21 24.22
CA ILE A 254 28.82 27.44 24.25
C ILE A 254 29.86 28.13 23.38
N SER A 255 29.48 28.60 22.18
CA SER A 255 30.38 29.36 21.31
C SER A 255 30.80 30.69 21.94
N SER A 256 29.88 31.46 22.53
CA SER A 256 30.24 32.72 23.21
C SER A 256 31.06 32.51 24.48
N LYS A 257 30.88 31.40 25.20
CA LYS A 257 31.65 31.08 26.40
C LYS A 257 33.03 30.50 26.08
N GLN A 258 33.17 29.65 25.06
CA GLN A 258 34.47 29.21 24.53
C GLN A 258 35.26 30.37 23.92
N THR A 259 34.58 31.28 23.20
CA THR A 259 35.23 32.47 22.62
C THR A 259 35.67 33.44 23.73
N ARG A 260 34.85 33.64 24.78
CA ARG A 260 35.22 34.46 25.96
C ARG A 260 36.32 33.82 26.83
N ASP A 261 36.32 32.50 26.98
CA ASP A 261 37.37 31.77 27.72
C ASP A 261 38.70 31.73 26.95
N LEU A 262 38.65 31.74 25.61
CA LEU A 262 39.82 31.90 24.76
C LEU A 262 40.34 33.35 24.77
N GLU A 263 39.48 34.36 24.71
CA GLU A 263 39.85 35.78 24.84
C GLU A 263 40.46 36.09 26.22
N SER A 264 39.95 35.48 27.30
CA SER A 264 40.47 35.69 28.65
C SER A 264 41.85 35.05 28.85
N LYS A 265 42.09 33.87 28.24
CA LYS A 265 43.42 33.24 28.19
C LYS A 265 44.41 33.99 27.29
N PHE A 266 43.93 34.59 26.21
CA PHE A 266 44.76 35.39 25.30
C PHE A 266 45.17 36.72 25.94
N ASN A 267 44.24 37.44 26.58
CA ASN A 267 44.52 38.70 27.27
C ASN A 267 45.38 38.53 28.53
N GLY A 268 45.34 37.36 29.18
CA GLY A 268 46.24 37.02 30.29
C GLY A 268 47.70 36.75 29.87
N SER A 269 47.97 36.61 28.57
CA SER A 269 49.29 36.25 28.03
C SER A 269 49.93 37.36 27.18
N VAL A 270 49.33 38.55 27.12
CA VAL A 270 49.88 39.70 26.36
C VAL A 270 50.94 40.42 27.19
N SER A 271 52.12 39.82 27.27
CA SER A 271 53.34 40.55 27.63
C SER A 271 54.59 40.12 26.87
N THR A 272 54.53 39.24 25.85
CA THR A 272 55.78 38.74 25.23
C THR A 272 55.78 38.42 23.73
N ILE A 273 54.78 38.79 22.92
CA ILE A 273 54.89 38.56 21.46
C ILE A 273 54.41 39.78 20.66
N ALA A 274 55.19 40.85 20.74
CA ALA A 274 55.21 41.87 19.69
C ALA A 274 56.20 41.39 18.62
N THR A 275 55.70 40.76 17.54
CA THR A 275 56.29 40.58 16.19
C THR A 275 55.80 39.29 15.52
N MET A 276 54.53 39.23 15.10
CA MET A 276 54.15 38.34 14.00
C MET A 276 53.07 39.00 13.14
N ASN A 277 53.31 39.02 11.82
CA ASN A 277 52.43 39.59 10.81
C ASN A 277 51.04 38.92 10.84
N VAL A 278 50.02 39.72 11.13
CA VAL A 278 48.61 39.32 11.16
C VAL A 278 48.01 39.38 9.75
N SER A 279 48.41 38.47 8.87
CA SER A 279 47.81 38.39 7.52
C SER A 279 47.48 36.98 7.03
N THR A 280 47.60 35.93 7.85
CA THR A 280 47.25 34.55 7.44
C THR A 280 46.66 33.72 8.57
N ILE A 281 45.55 34.18 9.16
CA ILE A 281 44.65 33.29 9.89
C ILE A 281 43.32 33.29 9.14
N SER A 282 43.25 32.46 8.09
CA SER A 282 41.99 32.09 7.47
C SER A 282 41.18 31.29 8.49
N LEU A 283 40.20 31.95 9.09
CA LEU A 283 39.19 31.31 9.93
C LEU A 283 38.27 30.47 9.02
N SER A 284 38.67 29.23 8.73
CA SER A 284 37.78 28.23 8.14
C SER A 284 36.80 27.74 9.23
N ALA A 285 35.79 28.57 9.49
CA ALA A 285 34.61 28.20 10.26
C ALA A 285 33.85 27.04 9.58
N PRO A 286 33.02 26.29 10.32
CA PRO A 286 32.60 24.93 9.98
C PRO A 286 31.43 24.90 8.98
N VAL A 287 31.67 25.25 7.72
CA VAL A 287 30.64 25.20 6.66
C VAL A 287 30.14 23.77 6.39
N ILE A 288 30.98 22.76 6.66
CA ILE A 288 30.65 21.34 6.39
C ILE A 288 29.66 20.76 7.44
N LYS A 289 29.62 21.27 8.69
CA LYS A 289 28.72 20.73 9.74
C LYS A 289 27.25 21.16 9.58
N GLN A 290 26.99 22.39 9.16
CA GLN A 290 25.62 22.91 9.05
C GLN A 290 24.80 22.27 7.92
N GLN A 291 25.46 21.88 6.82
CA GLN A 291 24.81 21.25 5.67
C GLN A 291 24.30 19.82 6.02
N ASP A 292 25.12 19.05 6.75
CA ASP A 292 24.83 17.67 7.15
C ASP A 292 23.70 17.58 8.19
N ASP A 293 23.68 18.53 9.15
CA ASP A 293 22.61 18.64 10.16
C ASP A 293 21.26 19.02 9.54
N SER A 294 21.24 19.82 8.47
CA SER A 294 20.00 20.23 7.79
C SER A 294 19.33 19.05 7.07
N GLU A 295 20.10 18.23 6.35
CA GLU A 295 19.58 17.08 5.62
C GLU A 295 19.05 15.99 6.57
N GLU A 296 19.76 15.72 7.67
CA GLU A 296 19.34 14.77 8.68
C GLU A 296 18.05 15.23 9.41
N ASN A 297 17.92 16.53 9.65
CA ASN A 297 16.71 17.10 10.23
C ASN A 297 15.50 17.02 9.29
N VAL A 298 15.72 17.20 7.98
CA VAL A 298 14.67 16.96 6.96
C VAL A 298 14.29 15.48 6.93
N LYS A 299 15.25 14.56 7.00
CA LYS A 299 14.94 13.12 7.10
C LYS A 299 14.05 12.83 8.31
N ARG A 300 14.39 13.34 9.50
CA ARG A 300 13.58 13.17 10.72
C ARG A 300 12.15 13.69 10.59
N LEU A 301 11.95 14.80 9.88
CA LEU A 301 10.61 15.29 9.55
C LEU A 301 9.83 14.25 8.72
N PHE A 302 10.46 13.71 7.68
CA PHE A 302 9.86 12.72 6.79
C PHE A 302 9.66 11.34 7.43
N HIS A 303 10.37 10.98 8.50
CA HIS A 303 10.06 9.76 9.28
C HIS A 303 8.59 9.74 9.74
N PHE A 304 8.08 10.87 10.23
CA PHE A 304 6.69 10.96 10.68
C PHE A 304 5.69 10.92 9.52
N LEU A 305 6.00 11.64 8.44
CA LEU A 305 5.17 11.64 7.25
C LEU A 305 5.10 10.26 6.61
N GLN A 306 6.22 9.53 6.55
CA GLN A 306 6.26 8.18 6.01
C GLN A 306 5.43 7.22 6.86
N THR A 307 5.46 7.35 8.19
CA THR A 307 4.60 6.53 9.06
C THR A 307 3.11 6.74 8.76
N LEU A 308 2.69 7.99 8.52
CA LEU A 308 1.31 8.30 8.13
C LEU A 308 0.95 7.68 6.79
N THR A 309 1.84 7.79 5.79
CA THR A 309 1.58 7.25 4.46
C THR A 309 1.55 5.74 4.44
N ALA A 310 2.40 5.05 5.20
CA ALA A 310 2.36 3.59 5.30
C ALA A 310 1.04 3.09 5.91
N VAL A 311 0.54 3.78 6.94
CA VAL A 311 -0.79 3.56 7.50
C VAL A 311 -1.89 3.74 6.46
N PHE A 312 -1.78 4.78 5.64
CA PHE A 312 -2.74 5.03 4.57
C PHE A 312 -2.67 3.97 3.47
N THR A 313 -1.48 3.62 3.01
CA THR A 313 -1.28 2.55 2.04
C THR A 313 -1.85 1.24 2.55
N SER A 314 -1.65 0.91 3.84
CA SER A 314 -2.25 -0.25 4.49
C SER A 314 -3.79 -0.21 4.49
N PHE A 315 -4.40 0.95 4.72
CA PHE A 315 -5.84 1.11 4.64
C PHE A 315 -6.37 0.90 3.20
N ALA A 316 -5.73 1.52 2.21
CA ALA A 316 -6.08 1.34 0.80
C ALA A 316 -5.92 -0.11 0.35
N HIS A 317 -4.83 -0.74 0.78
CA HIS A 317 -4.49 -2.13 0.51
C HIS A 317 -5.53 -3.10 1.07
N GLY A 318 -5.90 -2.94 2.35
CA GLY A 318 -6.94 -3.76 2.98
C GLY A 318 -8.27 -3.73 2.21
N GLY A 319 -8.65 -2.57 1.68
CA GLY A 319 -9.85 -2.42 0.85
C GLY A 319 -9.76 -3.13 -0.50
N ASN A 320 -8.64 -3.00 -1.21
CA ASN A 320 -8.50 -3.61 -2.53
C ASN A 320 -8.31 -5.13 -2.42
N ASP A 321 -7.44 -5.59 -1.52
CA ASP A 321 -6.87 -6.94 -1.60
C ASP A 321 -7.68 -7.97 -0.78
N VAL A 322 -8.50 -7.56 0.19
CA VAL A 322 -9.45 -8.49 0.85
C VAL A 322 -10.41 -9.12 -0.16
N SER A 323 -10.76 -8.36 -1.19
CA SER A 323 -11.69 -8.76 -2.25
C SER A 323 -11.18 -9.97 -3.03
N ASN A 324 -9.86 -10.12 -3.13
CA ASN A 324 -9.25 -11.24 -3.83
C ASN A 324 -9.49 -12.57 -3.11
N ALA A 325 -9.54 -12.55 -1.77
CA ALA A 325 -9.82 -13.74 -0.96
C ALA A 325 -11.32 -13.94 -0.72
N ILE A 326 -12.06 -12.86 -0.52
CA ILE A 326 -13.44 -12.92 -0.02
C ILE A 326 -14.48 -12.81 -1.14
N GLY A 327 -14.16 -12.25 -2.31
CA GLY A 327 -15.09 -12.18 -3.44
C GLY A 327 -15.69 -13.54 -3.83
N PRO A 328 -14.87 -14.58 -4.10
CA PRO A 328 -15.40 -15.92 -4.39
C PRO A 328 -16.11 -16.56 -3.19
N LEU A 329 -15.67 -16.30 -1.95
CA LEU A 329 -16.35 -16.78 -0.75
C LEU A 329 -17.75 -16.17 -0.62
N ILE A 330 -17.89 -14.87 -0.89
CA ILE A 330 -19.18 -14.18 -0.93
C ILE A 330 -20.06 -14.84 -1.98
N ALA A 331 -19.53 -15.18 -3.17
CA ALA A 331 -20.31 -15.87 -4.20
C ALA A 331 -20.84 -17.22 -3.69
N ILE A 332 -19.98 -18.06 -3.11
CA ILE A 332 -20.36 -19.36 -2.51
C ILE A 332 -21.44 -19.17 -1.44
N TRP A 333 -21.22 -18.22 -0.52
CA TRP A 333 -22.15 -17.91 0.56
C TRP A 333 -23.50 -17.40 0.05
N MET A 334 -23.51 -16.56 -0.97
CA MET A 334 -24.74 -16.01 -1.54
C MET A 334 -25.55 -17.05 -2.29
N ILE A 335 -24.88 -17.93 -3.04
CA ILE A 335 -25.57 -19.04 -3.70
C ILE A 335 -26.18 -19.98 -2.65
N TYR A 336 -25.45 -20.25 -1.55
CA TYR A 336 -25.96 -21.05 -0.43
C TYR A 336 -27.18 -20.42 0.26
N LYS A 337 -27.13 -19.10 0.51
CA LYS A 337 -28.17 -18.36 1.22
C LYS A 337 -29.40 -18.06 0.35
N GLU A 338 -29.21 -17.70 -0.91
CA GLU A 338 -30.30 -17.26 -1.81
C GLU A 338 -30.85 -18.40 -2.68
N GLY A 339 -30.12 -19.52 -2.79
CA GLY A 339 -30.50 -20.65 -3.64
C GLY A 339 -30.44 -20.38 -5.14
N ASN A 340 -29.82 -19.28 -5.58
CA ASN A 340 -29.68 -18.89 -6.98
C ASN A 340 -28.35 -18.18 -7.27
N VAL A 341 -27.99 -18.07 -8.56
CA VAL A 341 -26.71 -17.51 -9.01
C VAL A 341 -26.65 -15.99 -9.14
N LEU A 342 -27.78 -15.27 -9.11
CA LEU A 342 -27.81 -13.83 -9.38
C LEU A 342 -27.13 -13.00 -8.28
N GLN A 343 -27.02 -13.58 -7.07
CA GLN A 343 -26.33 -13.04 -5.91
C GLN A 343 -26.66 -11.56 -5.66
N LYS A 344 -27.94 -11.17 -5.74
CA LYS A 344 -28.35 -9.76 -5.78
C LYS A 344 -28.11 -9.04 -4.45
N SER A 345 -28.04 -9.75 -3.34
CA SER A 345 -27.78 -9.12 -2.05
C SER A 345 -26.34 -8.63 -1.89
N GLU A 346 -26.20 -7.76 -0.90
CA GLU A 346 -24.96 -7.08 -0.57
C GLU A 346 -23.96 -8.02 0.10
N SER A 347 -22.68 -7.71 -0.13
CA SER A 347 -21.55 -8.39 0.48
C SER A 347 -21.59 -8.26 2.02
N PRO A 348 -21.67 -9.36 2.80
CA PRO A 348 -21.81 -9.30 4.24
C PRO A 348 -20.51 -8.81 4.90
N ILE A 349 -20.63 -7.85 5.81
CA ILE A 349 -19.47 -7.23 6.48
C ILE A 349 -18.63 -8.21 7.28
N TYR A 350 -19.24 -9.24 7.87
CA TYR A 350 -18.50 -10.24 8.64
C TYR A 350 -17.58 -11.09 7.75
N LEU A 351 -17.89 -11.25 6.46
CA LEU A 351 -17.00 -11.92 5.51
C LEU A 351 -15.80 -11.05 5.16
N LEU A 352 -16.00 -9.72 5.03
CA LEU A 352 -14.90 -8.78 4.85
C LEU A 352 -13.99 -8.77 6.09
N LEU A 353 -14.58 -8.67 7.29
CA LEU A 353 -13.85 -8.77 8.55
C LEU A 353 -13.08 -10.10 8.66
N PHE A 354 -13.70 -11.22 8.29
CA PHE A 354 -13.05 -12.53 8.25
C PHE A 354 -11.81 -12.54 7.35
N GLY A 355 -11.91 -11.95 6.14
CA GLY A 355 -10.77 -11.79 5.25
C GLY A 355 -9.68 -10.88 5.80
N GLY A 356 -10.05 -9.72 6.35
CA GLY A 356 -9.10 -8.80 6.97
C GLY A 356 -8.33 -9.43 8.13
N VAL A 357 -9.02 -10.22 8.98
CA VAL A 357 -8.37 -10.98 10.06
C VAL A 357 -7.40 -12.03 9.49
N GLY A 358 -7.81 -12.77 8.44
CA GLY A 358 -6.95 -13.72 7.76
C GLY A 358 -5.66 -13.08 7.22
N MET A 359 -5.79 -11.93 6.53
CA MET A 359 -4.65 -11.15 6.03
C MET A 359 -3.69 -10.75 7.14
N VAL A 360 -4.21 -10.19 8.23
CA VAL A 360 -3.38 -9.78 9.36
C VAL A 360 -2.63 -10.98 9.97
N ILE A 361 -3.30 -12.12 10.17
CA ILE A 361 -2.63 -13.33 10.69
C ILE A 361 -1.51 -13.79 9.73
N GLY A 362 -1.76 -13.74 8.42
CA GLY A 362 -0.77 -14.00 7.37
C GLY A 362 0.47 -13.12 7.48
N LEU A 363 0.25 -11.82 7.64
CA LEU A 363 1.30 -10.84 7.87
C LEU A 363 2.15 -11.19 9.10
N TRP A 364 1.51 -11.44 10.24
CA TRP A 364 2.23 -11.73 11.49
C TRP A 364 3.10 -12.99 11.39
N VAL A 365 2.63 -14.03 10.69
CA VAL A 365 3.29 -15.33 10.63
C VAL A 365 4.35 -15.40 9.53
N LEU A 366 4.04 -14.96 8.31
CA LEU A 366 4.90 -15.14 7.13
C LEU A 366 5.38 -13.82 6.49
N GLY A 367 4.74 -12.68 6.80
CA GLY A 367 5.00 -11.39 6.14
C GLY A 367 6.46 -10.92 6.22
N LYS A 368 7.20 -11.32 7.27
CA LYS A 368 8.61 -10.95 7.43
C LYS A 368 9.48 -11.44 6.26
N ARG A 369 9.17 -12.63 5.72
CA ARG A 369 9.99 -13.27 4.66
C ARG A 369 9.95 -12.50 3.35
N VAL A 370 8.81 -11.90 3.01
CA VAL A 370 8.63 -11.13 1.76
C VAL A 370 9.06 -9.68 1.96
N ASN A 371 8.77 -9.09 3.13
CA ASN A 371 9.12 -7.71 3.46
C ASN A 371 10.62 -7.40 3.29
N ASP A 372 11.49 -8.31 3.72
CA ASP A 372 12.95 -8.14 3.56
C ASP A 372 13.39 -8.04 2.08
N THR A 373 12.57 -8.52 1.12
CA THR A 373 12.91 -8.53 -0.31
C THR A 373 12.59 -7.19 -1.00
N ILE A 374 11.43 -6.58 -0.73
CA ILE A 374 11.06 -5.28 -1.35
C ILE A 374 11.76 -4.11 -0.66
N GLY A 375 11.87 -4.13 0.67
CA GLY A 375 12.38 -3.00 1.45
C GLY A 375 13.88 -2.74 1.32
N LYS A 376 14.68 -3.72 0.87
CA LYS A 376 16.15 -3.62 0.83
C LYS A 376 16.78 -3.81 -0.55
N ASN A 377 16.09 -4.48 -1.49
CA ASN A 377 16.75 -4.97 -2.71
C ASN A 377 16.39 -4.22 -4.01
N ILE A 378 15.29 -3.44 -4.05
CA ILE A 378 14.88 -2.77 -5.32
C ILE A 378 15.63 -1.45 -5.52
N THR A 379 15.61 -0.57 -4.50
CA THR A 379 16.32 0.72 -4.45
C THR A 379 16.64 1.07 -2.99
N LYS A 380 17.61 1.97 -2.74
CA LYS A 380 17.84 2.52 -1.40
C LYS A 380 16.72 3.50 -1.07
N ILE A 381 15.87 3.15 -0.11
CA ILE A 381 14.68 3.94 0.23
C ILE A 381 14.99 4.91 1.36
N THR A 382 15.02 6.20 1.05
CA THR A 382 15.03 7.27 2.06
C THR A 382 13.59 7.56 2.53
N PRO A 383 13.39 8.18 3.71
CA PRO A 383 12.05 8.53 4.17
C PRO A 383 11.24 9.41 3.20
N ILE A 384 11.93 10.28 2.45
CA ILE A 384 11.30 11.14 1.43
C ILE A 384 10.81 10.32 0.23
N ASN A 385 11.66 9.42 -0.28
CA ASN A 385 11.30 8.52 -1.37
C ASN A 385 10.15 7.61 -0.95
N GLY A 386 10.24 7.04 0.25
CA GLY A 386 9.22 6.18 0.84
C GLY A 386 7.87 6.88 0.97
N PHE A 387 7.84 8.09 1.56
CA PHE A 387 6.62 8.91 1.64
C PHE A 387 5.97 9.12 0.28
N THR A 388 6.77 9.42 -0.75
CA THR A 388 6.26 9.71 -2.08
C THR A 388 5.69 8.47 -2.76
N VAL A 389 6.44 7.37 -2.70
CA VAL A 389 6.05 6.06 -3.26
C VAL A 389 4.79 5.52 -2.59
N GLU A 390 4.70 5.60 -1.27
CA GLU A 390 3.54 5.13 -0.50
C GLU A 390 2.29 5.98 -0.81
N SER A 391 2.44 7.31 -0.88
CA SER A 391 1.34 8.24 -1.20
C SER A 391 0.75 8.02 -2.59
N SER A 392 1.62 7.88 -3.60
CA SER A 392 1.18 7.69 -4.99
C SER A 392 0.57 6.31 -5.23
N ALA A 393 1.13 5.26 -4.62
CA ALA A 393 0.58 3.91 -4.65
C ALA A 393 -0.80 3.88 -3.98
N ALA A 394 -0.92 4.43 -2.76
CA ALA A 394 -2.19 4.51 -2.04
C ALA A 394 -3.25 5.27 -2.85
N ALA A 395 -2.92 6.45 -3.38
CA ALA A 395 -3.84 7.23 -4.20
C ALA A 395 -4.33 6.48 -5.44
N THR A 396 -3.43 5.76 -6.12
CA THR A 396 -3.77 4.94 -7.30
C THR A 396 -4.68 3.78 -6.94
N VAL A 397 -4.36 3.05 -5.86
CA VAL A 397 -5.15 1.91 -5.37
C VAL A 397 -6.55 2.34 -4.96
N LEU A 398 -6.68 3.46 -4.25
CA LEU A 398 -8.00 3.96 -3.82
C LEU A 398 -8.86 4.40 -5.00
N LEU A 399 -8.28 5.11 -5.96
CA LEU A 399 -8.99 5.53 -7.17
C LEU A 399 -9.55 4.30 -7.89
N ALA A 400 -8.71 3.28 -8.11
CA ALA A 400 -9.15 2.05 -8.76
C ALA A 400 -10.18 1.27 -7.94
N SER A 401 -9.96 1.13 -6.62
CA SER A 401 -10.92 0.50 -5.70
C SER A 401 -12.27 1.21 -5.74
N LYS A 402 -12.28 2.54 -5.87
CA LYS A 402 -13.51 3.32 -5.98
C LYS A 402 -14.25 3.14 -7.28
N LEU A 403 -13.51 2.99 -8.37
CA LEU A 403 -14.05 2.62 -9.68
C LEU A 403 -14.42 1.14 -9.75
N GLY A 404 -14.18 0.36 -8.69
CA GLY A 404 -14.43 -1.09 -8.65
C GLY A 404 -13.52 -1.87 -9.58
N ILE A 405 -12.38 -1.30 -10.01
CA ILE A 405 -11.44 -1.94 -10.91
C ILE A 405 -10.42 -2.71 -10.07
N PRO A 406 -10.36 -4.05 -10.16
CA PRO A 406 -9.40 -4.84 -9.43
C PRO A 406 -8.00 -4.62 -10.03
N ILE A 407 -7.16 -3.89 -9.30
CA ILE A 407 -5.76 -3.65 -9.69
C ILE A 407 -4.78 -4.38 -8.77
N SER A 408 -3.51 -4.38 -9.14
CA SER A 408 -2.42 -4.93 -8.33
C SER A 408 -1.76 -3.82 -7.51
N SER A 409 -1.91 -3.88 -6.19
CA SER A 409 -1.20 -3.00 -5.24
C SER A 409 0.33 -3.14 -5.39
N THR A 410 0.83 -4.38 -5.56
CA THR A 410 2.23 -4.69 -5.84
C THR A 410 2.76 -3.96 -7.09
N HIS A 411 1.96 -3.87 -8.15
CA HIS A 411 2.39 -3.16 -9.37
C HIS A 411 2.48 -1.66 -9.14
N CYS A 412 1.50 -1.07 -8.45
CA CYS A 412 1.48 0.36 -8.16
C CYS A 412 2.72 0.78 -7.38
N ILE A 413 3.09 0.03 -6.34
CA ILE A 413 4.26 0.36 -5.54
C ILE A 413 5.57 0.13 -6.31
N VAL A 414 5.71 -0.99 -7.03
CA VAL A 414 6.91 -1.24 -7.85
C VAL A 414 7.05 -0.17 -8.93
N GLY A 415 5.97 0.22 -9.61
CA GLY A 415 5.96 1.29 -10.60
C GLY A 415 6.41 2.62 -10.00
N SER A 416 5.89 2.98 -8.84
CA SER A 416 6.28 4.16 -8.08
C SER A 416 7.76 4.17 -7.70
N VAL A 417 8.27 3.06 -7.13
CA VAL A 417 9.68 2.90 -6.75
C VAL A 417 10.60 3.04 -7.96
N VAL A 418 10.26 2.38 -9.08
CA VAL A 418 11.08 2.39 -10.30
C VAL A 418 11.11 3.78 -10.92
N PHE A 419 9.98 4.50 -11.01
CA PHE A 419 9.93 5.84 -11.59
C PHE A 419 10.69 6.85 -10.72
N VAL A 420 10.50 6.84 -9.40
CA VAL A 420 11.25 7.71 -8.49
C VAL A 420 12.74 7.41 -8.56
N GLY A 421 13.13 6.13 -8.51
CA GLY A 421 14.54 5.71 -8.61
C GLY A 421 15.18 6.03 -9.96
N ALA A 422 14.44 5.95 -11.06
CA ALA A 422 14.94 6.25 -12.39
C ALA A 422 15.15 7.76 -12.62
N VAL A 423 14.26 8.61 -12.09
CA VAL A 423 14.30 10.07 -12.31
C VAL A 423 15.17 10.78 -11.27
N PHE A 424 15.07 10.38 -10.00
CA PHE A 424 15.69 11.09 -8.87
C PHE A 424 16.79 10.30 -8.16
N GLY A 425 17.09 9.08 -8.61
CA GLY A 425 18.20 8.32 -8.04
C GLY A 425 19.54 9.02 -8.26
N GLU A 426 20.33 9.14 -7.19
CA GLU A 426 21.64 9.78 -7.24
C GLU A 426 22.62 8.99 -8.12
N LYS A 427 23.25 9.66 -9.09
CA LYS A 427 24.34 9.13 -9.90
C LYS A 427 25.67 9.35 -9.19
N GLY A 428 25.92 8.62 -8.10
CA GLY A 428 27.16 8.67 -7.33
C GLY A 428 27.68 7.26 -7.02
N GLN A 429 28.88 6.98 -7.53
CA GLN A 429 29.75 5.78 -7.41
C GLN A 429 29.19 4.55 -6.63
N GLU A 430 29.01 3.46 -7.39
CA GLU A 430 28.93 2.05 -6.96
C GLU A 430 27.60 1.34 -6.64
N LYS A 431 26.42 1.81 -7.08
CA LYS A 431 25.31 0.88 -7.41
C LYS A 431 24.18 1.56 -8.20
N LYS A 432 23.66 0.84 -9.21
CA LYS A 432 22.57 1.30 -10.09
C LYS A 432 21.37 1.79 -9.26
N THR A 433 20.79 2.93 -9.65
CA THR A 433 19.65 3.57 -8.95
C THR A 433 18.40 2.70 -8.91
N VAL A 434 18.23 1.81 -9.89
CA VAL A 434 17.21 0.76 -9.95
C VAL A 434 17.90 -0.54 -10.36
N ASP A 435 17.65 -1.63 -9.63
CA ASP A 435 18.07 -2.97 -10.08
C ASP A 435 17.16 -3.46 -11.21
N TRP A 436 17.62 -3.24 -12.44
CA TRP A 436 16.92 -3.68 -13.65
C TRP A 436 16.84 -5.20 -13.81
N SER A 437 17.73 -5.97 -13.17
CA SER A 437 17.64 -7.43 -13.21
C SER A 437 16.48 -7.88 -12.34
N LEU A 438 16.41 -7.37 -11.11
CA LEU A 438 15.31 -7.65 -10.19
C LEU A 438 13.96 -7.18 -10.77
N PHE A 439 13.91 -5.99 -11.38
CA PHE A 439 12.69 -5.50 -12.02
C PHE A 439 12.20 -6.43 -13.14
N ARG A 440 13.10 -6.95 -13.99
CA ARG A 440 12.74 -7.94 -15.02
C ARG A 440 12.24 -9.25 -14.41
N SER A 441 12.87 -9.71 -13.33
CA SER A 441 12.42 -10.90 -12.60
C SER A 441 11.01 -10.72 -12.01
N ILE A 442 10.70 -9.52 -11.51
CA ILE A 442 9.36 -9.17 -11.02
C ILE A 442 8.34 -9.21 -12.16
N ILE A 443 8.62 -8.58 -13.31
CA ILE A 443 7.72 -8.62 -14.48
C ILE A 443 7.46 -10.07 -14.92
N PHE A 444 8.52 -10.89 -14.95
CA PHE A 444 8.38 -12.31 -15.30
C PHE A 444 7.49 -13.05 -14.30
N ALA A 445 7.65 -12.82 -13.00
CA ALA A 445 6.78 -13.39 -11.96
C ALA A 445 5.31 -12.98 -12.16
N TRP A 446 5.05 -11.73 -12.57
CA TRP A 446 3.70 -11.26 -12.88
C TRP A 446 3.08 -11.97 -14.09
N LEU A 447 3.85 -12.14 -15.17
CA LEU A 447 3.41 -12.86 -16.37
C LEU A 447 3.13 -14.35 -16.09
N VAL A 448 3.92 -14.99 -15.22
CA VAL A 448 3.76 -16.40 -14.86
C VAL A 448 2.62 -16.63 -13.88
N THR A 449 2.30 -15.64 -13.04
CA THR A 449 1.27 -15.76 -11.99
C THR A 449 -0.10 -16.14 -12.56
N LEU A 450 -0.53 -15.46 -13.63
CA LEU A 450 -1.85 -15.68 -14.23
C LEU A 450 -2.02 -17.10 -14.80
N PRO A 451 -1.14 -17.61 -15.69
CA PRO A 451 -1.28 -18.95 -16.24
C PRO A 451 -1.12 -20.05 -15.20
N VAL A 452 -0.23 -19.88 -14.20
CA VAL A 452 -0.03 -20.92 -13.18
C VAL A 452 -1.24 -21.02 -12.25
N ALA A 453 -1.72 -19.89 -11.71
CA ALA A 453 -2.91 -19.89 -10.86
C ALA A 453 -4.16 -20.37 -11.64
N GLY A 454 -4.29 -19.92 -12.90
CA GLY A 454 -5.32 -20.40 -13.82
C GLY A 454 -5.27 -21.90 -14.08
N ALA A 455 -4.09 -22.47 -14.33
CA ALA A 455 -3.94 -23.90 -14.58
C ALA A 455 -4.27 -24.74 -13.34
N ILE A 456 -3.86 -24.31 -12.14
CA ILE A 456 -4.21 -25.00 -10.90
C ILE A 456 -5.74 -24.97 -10.69
N SER A 457 -6.36 -23.80 -10.89
CA SER A 457 -7.82 -23.64 -10.79
C SER A 457 -8.58 -24.48 -11.82
N ALA A 458 -8.11 -24.50 -13.07
CA ALA A 458 -8.66 -25.33 -14.14
C ALA A 458 -8.58 -26.83 -13.78
N PHE A 459 -7.44 -27.28 -13.26
CA PHE A 459 -7.26 -28.65 -12.81
C PHE A 459 -8.19 -29.01 -11.65
N THR A 460 -8.34 -28.14 -10.65
CA THR A 460 -9.27 -28.36 -9.54
C THR A 460 -10.73 -28.40 -10.01
N MET A 461 -11.10 -27.57 -10.98
CA MET A 461 -12.44 -27.57 -11.55
C MET A 461 -12.72 -28.86 -12.32
N TRP A 462 -11.76 -29.29 -13.14
CA TRP A 462 -11.85 -30.56 -13.86
C TRP A 462 -12.01 -31.74 -12.89
N LEU A 463 -11.29 -31.74 -11.77
CA LEU A 463 -11.41 -32.76 -10.74
C LEU A 463 -12.80 -32.76 -10.08
N PHE A 464 -13.37 -31.59 -9.79
CA PHE A 464 -14.75 -31.51 -9.28
C PHE A 464 -15.74 -32.09 -10.30
N LEU A 465 -15.67 -31.67 -11.57
CA LEU A 465 -16.55 -32.18 -12.64
C LEU A 465 -16.38 -33.68 -12.92
N PHE A 466 -15.25 -34.28 -12.56
CA PHE A 466 -15.01 -35.71 -12.73
C PHE A 466 -15.58 -36.53 -11.57
N ILE A 467 -15.59 -35.98 -10.36
CA ILE A 467 -16.00 -36.67 -9.12
C ILE A 467 -17.50 -36.53 -8.84
N THR A 468 -18.13 -35.45 -9.33
CA THR A 468 -19.57 -35.17 -9.17
C THR A 468 -20.29 -35.21 -10.51
#